data_AF-A0A8T7CLP4-F1
#
_entry.id   AF-A0A8T7CLP4-F1
#
_cell.length_a   1.000
_cell.length_b   1.000
_cell.length_c   1.000
_cell.angle_alpha   90.00
_cell.angle_beta   90.00
_cell.angle_gamma   90.00
#
_symmetry.space_group_name_H-M   'P 1'
#
loop_
_entity.id
_entity.type
_entity.pdbx_description
1 polymer ?
#
loop_
_entity_poly.entity_id
_entity_poly.type
_entity_poly.pdbx_seq_one_letter_code
_entity_poly.pdbx_strand_id
1 'polypeptide(L)' 'YKGRLGIYQVMPVTESIERIIMAGGNSLQIAEQANEEGVWDLRRAGLQKVVDGITSLEEINRVTVD' A
#
# COMPACT_ATOMS: atom_id res chain seq x y z
N TYR A 1 10.30 -9.77 -19.44
CA TYR A 1 10.73 -9.26 -18.12
C TYR A 1 11.94 -10.06 -17.63
N LYS A 2 13.02 -9.41 -17.18
CA LYS A 2 14.21 -10.10 -16.63
C LYS A 2 14.41 -9.62 -15.19
N GLY A 3 14.11 -10.48 -14.22
CA GLY A 3 14.09 -10.14 -12.79
C GLY A 3 12.68 -9.96 -12.23
N ARG A 4 12.57 -9.82 -10.91
CA ARG A 4 11.34 -9.51 -10.16
C ARG A 4 11.54 -8.19 -9.42
N LEU A 5 10.51 -7.36 -9.38
CA LEU A 5 10.47 -6.13 -8.60
C LEU A 5 9.56 -6.34 -7.38
N GLY A 6 10.02 -5.97 -6.20
CA GLY A 6 9.18 -5.90 -5.01
C GLY A 6 8.40 -4.58 -4.97
N ILE A 7 7.11 -4.67 -4.65
CA ILE A 7 6.26 -3.52 -4.32
C ILE A 7 5.94 -3.64 -2.84
N TYR A 8 6.07 -2.54 -2.11
CA TYR A 8 5.99 -2.54 -0.66
C TYR A 8 5.02 -1.46 -0.19
N GLN A 9 4.18 -1.83 0.75
CA GLN A 9 3.42 -0.91 1.59
C GLN A 9 4.08 -0.91 2.95
N VAL A 10 4.58 0.25 3.38
CA VAL A 10 5.21 0.42 4.69
C VAL A 10 4.28 1.27 5.53
N MET A 11 3.65 0.66 6.52
CA MET A 11 2.69 1.31 7.41
C MET A 11 3.32 1.44 8.81
N PRO A 12 3.78 2.64 9.20
CA PRO A 12 4.21 2.90 10.55
C PRO A 12 3.05 2.69 11.53
N VAL A 13 3.33 2.13 12.70
CA VAL A 13 2.36 2.09 13.80
C VAL A 13 2.41 3.45 14.50
N THR A 14 1.58 4.37 14.04
CA THR A 14 1.39 5.69 14.66
C THR A 14 0.49 5.57 15.89
N GLU A 15 0.45 6.62 16.71
CA GLU A 15 -0.40 6.66 17.91
C GLU A 15 -1.90 6.49 17.58
N SER A 16 -2.34 7.03 16.44
CA SER A 16 -3.70 6.85 15.90
C SER A 16 -4.00 5.39 15.56
N ILE A 17 -3.08 4.74 14.86
CA ILE A 17 -3.20 3.31 14.53
C ILE A 17 -3.19 2.45 15.80
N GLU A 18 -2.31 2.76 16.76
CA GLU A 18 -2.26 2.08 18.06
C GLU A 18 -3.60 2.18 18.80
N ARG A 19 -4.23 3.35 18.83
CA ARG A 19 -5.56 3.52 19.44
C ARG A 19 -6.62 2.67 18.77
N ILE A 20 -6.61 2.57 17.44
CA ILE A 20 -7.56 1.72 16.69
C ILE A 20 -7.35 0.25 17.06
N ILE A 21 -6.09 -0.21 17.13
CA ILE A 21 -5.75 -1.58 17.53
C ILE A 21 -6.25 -1.85 18.96
N MET A 22 -5.98 -0.95 19.90
CA MET A 22 -6.40 -1.09 21.30
C MET A 22 -7.91 -1.07 21.49
N ALA A 23 -8.64 -0.39 20.60
CA ALA A 23 -10.10 -0.39 20.58
C ALA A 23 -10.71 -1.65 19.92
N GLY A 24 -9.88 -2.60 19.46
CA GLY A 24 -10.33 -3.78 18.72
C GLY A 24 -10.83 -3.46 17.31
N GLY A 25 -10.34 -2.37 16.72
CA GLY A 25 -10.70 -1.94 15.37
C GLY A 25 -10.31 -2.96 14.30
N ASN A 26 -11.06 -2.96 13.20
CA ASN A 26 -10.85 -3.89 12.10
C ASN A 26 -9.84 -3.36 11.07
N SER A 27 -9.49 -4.19 10.10
CA SER A 27 -8.52 -3.86 9.05
C SER A 27 -8.94 -2.68 8.18
N LEU A 28 -10.24 -2.44 7.99
CA LEU A 28 -10.73 -1.31 7.20
C LEU A 28 -10.45 0.02 7.92
N GLN A 29 -10.70 0.07 9.23
CA GLN A 29 -10.42 1.28 10.04
C GLN A 29 -8.93 1.61 10.06
N ILE A 30 -8.07 0.58 10.16
CA ILE A 30 -6.62 0.75 10.07
C ILE A 30 -6.22 1.26 8.68
N ALA A 31 -6.81 0.72 7.61
CA ALA A 31 -6.52 1.14 6.24
C ALA A 31 -6.97 2.57 5.96
N GLU A 32 -8.16 2.98 6.43
CA GLU A 32 -8.65 4.35 6.35
C GLU A 32 -7.71 5.32 7.07
N GLN A 33 -7.33 5.02 8.31
CA GLN A 33 -6.39 5.85 9.07
C GLN A 33 -5.01 5.93 8.40
N ALA A 34 -4.50 4.83 7.87
CA ALA A 34 -3.23 4.81 7.13
C ALA A 34 -3.30 5.67 5.86
N ASN A 35 -4.44 5.65 5.14
CA ASN A 35 -4.67 6.49 3.98
C ASN A 35 -4.71 7.99 4.35
N GLU A 36 -5.37 8.34 5.46
CA GLU A 36 -5.39 9.71 5.99
C GLU A 36 -3.99 10.21 6.36
N GLU A 37 -3.14 9.31 6.87
CA GLU A 37 -1.73 9.59 7.19
C GLU A 37 -0.82 9.60 5.96
N GLY A 38 -1.38 9.37 4.77
CA GLY A 38 -0.66 9.41 3.50
C GLY A 38 0.20 8.18 3.23
N VAL A 39 -0.02 7.07 3.94
CA VAL A 39 0.62 5.78 3.66
C VAL A 39 0.16 5.30 2.28
N TRP A 40 1.12 4.96 1.42
CA TRP A 40 0.79 4.43 0.11
C TRP A 40 0.41 2.96 0.22
N ASP A 41 -0.71 2.60 -0.39
CA ASP A 41 -1.06 1.21 -0.62
C ASP A 41 -0.17 0.59 -1.73
N LEU A 42 -0.29 -0.73 -1.88
CA LEU A 42 0.48 -1.47 -2.89
C LEU A 42 0.17 -0.99 -4.31
N ARG A 43 -1.07 -0.60 -4.60
CA ARG A 43 -1.48 -0.14 -5.93
C ARG A 43 -0.80 1.17 -6.29
N ARG A 44 -0.86 2.17 -5.41
CA ARG A 44 -0.20 3.47 -5.57
C ARG A 44 1.31 3.31 -5.67
N ALA A 45 1.91 2.48 -4.81
CA ALA A 45 3.35 2.18 -4.89
C ALA A 45 3.72 1.53 -6.24
N GLY A 46 2.88 0.61 -6.73
CA GLY A 46 3.06 -0.03 -8.04
C GLY A 46 2.90 0.94 -9.21
N LEU A 47 1.87 1.78 -9.20
CA LEU A 47 1.62 2.79 -10.22
C LEU A 47 2.77 3.81 -10.29
N GLN A 48 3.36 4.19 -9.15
CA GLN A 48 4.56 5.03 -9.17
C GLN A 48 5.71 4.36 -9.94
N LYS A 49 5.91 3.04 -9.78
CA LYS A 49 6.93 2.30 -10.53
C LYS A 49 6.64 2.20 -12.03
N VAL A 50 5.36 2.27 -12.43
CA VAL A 50 4.97 2.37 -13.85
C VAL A 50 5.34 3.75 -14.39
N VAL A 51 5.03 4.81 -13.65
CA VAL A 51 5.41 6.19 -14.01
C VAL A 51 6.93 6.32 -14.13
N ASP A 52 7.69 5.66 -13.25
CA ASP A 52 9.15 5.63 -13.28
C ASP A 52 9.73 4.75 -14.41
N GLY A 53 8.88 4.05 -15.18
CA GLY A 53 9.29 3.18 -16.30
C GLY A 53 9.94 1.85 -15.89
N ILE A 54 9.79 1.44 -14.63
CA ILE A 54 10.43 0.24 -14.06
C ILE A 54 9.60 -1.03 -14.32
N THR A 55 8.28 -0.88 -14.39
CA THR A 55 7.32 -1.98 -14.65
C THR A 55 6.19 -1.52 -15.57
N SER A 56 5.35 -2.44 -16.03
CA SER A 56 4.21 -2.14 -16.90
C SER A 56 2.91 -2.04 -16.10
N LEU A 57 1.93 -1.29 -16.66
CA LEU A 57 0.58 -1.20 -16.09
C LEU A 57 -0.09 -2.59 -16.02
N GLU A 58 0.16 -3.44 -17.01
CA GLU A 58 -0.33 -4.82 -17.05
C GLU A 58 0.20 -5.65 -15.89
N GLU A 59 1.50 -5.55 -15.57
CA GLU A 59 2.08 -6.25 -14.41
C GLU A 59 1.48 -5.77 -13.10
N ILE A 60 1.26 -4.46 -12.93
CA ILE A 60 0.62 -3.92 -11.71
C ILE A 60 -0.82 -4.43 -11.57
N ASN A 61 -1.62 -4.33 -12.62
CA ASN A 61 -3.00 -4.82 -12.60
C ASN A 61 -3.10 -6.33 -12.33
N ARG A 62 -2.07 -7.11 -12.68
CA ARG A 62 -2.01 -8.55 -12.39
C ARG A 62 -1.70 -8.87 -10.92
N VAL A 63 -0.97 -8.00 -10.21
CA VAL A 63 -0.46 -8.28 -8.84
C VAL A 63 -1.14 -7.47 -7.74
N THR A 64 -1.88 -6.41 -8.08
CA THR A 64 -2.69 -5.63 -7.14
C THR A 64 -4.16 -5.75 -7.51
N VAL A 65 -5.00 -6.13 -6.55
CA VAL A 65 -6.46 -6.23 -6.70
C VAL A 65 -7.08 -4.94 -6.15
N ASP A 66 -8.13 -4.44 -6.82
CA ASP A 66 -8.99 -3.39 -6.27
C ASP A 66 -9.87 -3.93 -5.14
#